data_AF-A0A699ZTE2-F1
#
_entry.id   AF-A0A699ZTE2-F1
#
_cell.length_a   1.000
_cell.length_b   1.000
_cell.length_c   1.000
_cell.angle_alpha   90.00
_cell.angle_beta   90.00
_cell.angle_gamma   90.00
#
_symmetry.space_group_name_H-M   'P 1'
#
loop_
_entity.id
_entity.type
_entity.pdbx_description
1 polymer ?
#
loop_
_entity_poly.entity_id
_entity_poly.type
_entity_poly.pdbx_seq_one_letter_code
_entity_poly.pdbx_strand_id
1 'polypeptide(L)'
;MPPPNGSGECLHILAASPLAAGQEVFNTYGELGNAELVAKYGFCLDSNPFSEVQLDKAVVLAAVQEVLLSSLVSARARLKVIKRLAARRRLMEETSQSFVKQPGQWHLPCLQ
;
A
#
# COMPACT_ATOMS: atom_id res chain seq x y z
N MET A 1 52.42 -21.43 9.30
CA MET A 1 52.91 -22.80 9.53
C MET A 1 52.07 -23.75 8.70
N PRO A 2 52.65 -24.59 7.83
CA PRO A 2 51.91 -25.68 7.20
C PRO A 2 51.71 -26.84 8.20
N PRO A 3 50.65 -27.65 8.08
CA PRO A 3 50.40 -28.75 9.00
C PRO A 3 51.46 -29.86 8.85
N PRO A 4 51.90 -30.49 9.96
CA PRO A 4 52.85 -31.58 9.93
C PRO A 4 52.11 -32.87 9.52
N ASN A 5 52.44 -33.39 8.34
CA ASN A 5 52.22 -34.77 7.91
C ASN A 5 50.78 -35.31 8.08
N GLY A 6 49.88 -34.93 7.18
CA GLY A 6 48.62 -35.62 6.97
C GLY A 6 48.10 -35.34 5.57
N SER A 7 47.79 -36.38 4.80
CA SER A 7 47.12 -36.30 3.49
C SER A 7 45.63 -35.93 3.63
N GLY A 8 45.30 -35.01 4.54
CA GLY A 8 43.94 -34.65 4.90
C GLY A 8 43.65 -33.24 4.40
N GLU A 9 42.66 -33.13 3.52
CA GLU A 9 42.13 -31.82 3.14
C GLU A 9 41.67 -31.09 4.40
N CYS A 10 42.19 -29.88 4.61
CA CYS A 10 41.91 -29.05 5.77
C CYS A 10 41.14 -27.80 5.35
N LEU A 11 40.20 -27.36 6.18
CA LEU A 11 39.48 -26.11 5.97
C LEU A 11 40.18 -24.98 6.72
N HIS A 12 40.30 -23.84 6.03
CA HIS A 12 40.87 -22.62 6.57
C HIS A 12 39.78 -21.58 6.76
N ILE A 13 39.72 -20.98 7.95
CA ILE A 13 38.92 -19.79 8.22
C ILE A 13 39.88 -18.60 8.22
N LEU A 14 39.60 -17.63 7.37
CA LEU A 14 40.42 -16.43 7.19
C LEU A 14 39.66 -15.21 7.67
N ALA A 15 40.37 -14.28 8.32
CA ALA A 15 39.77 -13.02 8.73
C ALA A 15 39.47 -12.16 7.49
N ALA A 16 38.20 -11.78 7.31
CA ALA A 16 37.78 -10.91 6.22
C ALA A 16 38.12 -9.42 6.47
N SER A 17 38.43 -9.05 7.71
CA SER A 17 38.77 -7.70 8.13
C SER A 17 39.82 -7.71 9.25
N PRO A 18 40.53 -6.59 9.52
CA PRO A 18 41.45 -6.49 10.64
C PRO A 18 40.76 -6.75 11.99
N LEU A 19 41.44 -7.45 12.89
CA LEU A 19 40.93 -7.82 14.21
C LEU A 19 41.84 -7.25 15.30
N ALA A 20 41.25 -6.58 16.29
CA ALA A 20 41.97 -6.12 17.46
C ALA A 20 42.06 -7.23 18.52
N ALA A 21 43.09 -7.18 19.38
CA ALA A 21 43.22 -8.11 20.49
C ALA A 21 42.04 -7.96 21.47
N GLY A 22 41.45 -9.08 21.89
CA GLY A 22 40.29 -9.11 22.78
C GLY A 22 38.94 -8.88 22.09
N GLN A 23 38.92 -8.63 20.78
CA GLN A 23 37.69 -8.53 20.00
C GLN A 23 37.14 -9.92 19.65
N GLU A 24 35.83 -10.09 19.73
CA GLU A 24 35.15 -11.29 19.26
C GLU A 24 35.27 -11.44 17.74
N VAL A 25 35.49 -12.67 17.28
CA VAL A 25 35.62 -13.02 15.86
C VAL A 25 34.34 -13.69 15.40
N PHE A 26 33.60 -13.01 14.52
CA PHE A 26 32.35 -13.51 13.98
C PHE A 26 32.60 -14.21 12.64
N ASN A 27 32.06 -15.42 12.48
CA ASN A 27 31.97 -16.09 11.19
C ASN A 27 30.68 -15.70 10.47
N THR A 28 30.67 -15.82 9.14
CA THR A 28 29.47 -15.64 8.33
C THR A 28 28.79 -16.99 8.08
N TYR A 29 27.48 -17.06 8.32
CA TYR A 29 26.66 -18.25 8.05
C TYR A 29 26.03 -18.25 6.66
N GLY A 30 26.36 -17.23 5.83
CA GLY A 30 25.75 -16.94 4.55
C GLY A 30 24.83 -15.73 4.61
N GLU A 31 24.13 -15.47 3.51
CA GLU A 31 23.19 -14.36 3.33
C GLU A 31 21.79 -14.74 3.89
N LEU A 32 21.73 -15.08 5.18
CA LEU A 32 20.51 -15.61 5.81
C LEU A 32 19.70 -14.51 6.48
N GLY A 33 18.40 -14.45 6.19
CA GLY A 33 17.45 -13.57 6.87
C GLY A 33 17.12 -14.03 8.29
N ASN A 34 16.58 -13.13 9.11
CA ASN A 34 16.30 -13.42 10.53
C ASN A 34 15.31 -14.57 10.74
N ALA A 35 14.33 -14.76 9.86
CA ALA A 35 13.40 -15.89 9.93
C ALA A 35 14.14 -17.24 9.86
N GLU A 36 15.14 -17.34 8.98
CA GLU A 36 15.94 -18.55 8.81
C GLU A 36 16.96 -18.72 9.95
N LEU A 37 17.58 -17.63 10.40
CA LEU A 37 18.49 -17.65 11.54
C LEU A 37 17.81 -18.17 12.82
N VAL A 38 16.58 -17.70 13.10
CA VAL A 38 15.80 -18.18 14.25
C VAL A 38 15.45 -19.67 14.06
N ALA A 39 14.99 -20.07 12.88
CA ALA A 39 14.56 -21.44 12.62
C ALA A 39 15.71 -22.46 12.72
N LYS A 40 16.93 -22.10 12.27
CA LYS A 40 18.08 -23.01 12.23
C LYS A 40 18.99 -22.90 13.45
N TYR A 41 19.11 -21.71 14.04
CA TYR A 41 20.13 -21.40 15.05
C TYR A 41 19.58 -20.76 16.33
N GLY A 42 18.30 -20.36 16.37
CA GLY A 42 17.64 -19.87 17.59
C GLY A 42 17.98 -18.43 17.99
N PHE A 43 18.52 -17.62 17.08
CA PHE A 43 18.80 -16.19 17.32
C PHE A 43 18.45 -15.33 16.10
N CYS A 44 18.40 -14.01 16.28
CA CYS A 44 18.29 -13.02 15.21
C CYS A 44 19.36 -11.93 15.36
N LEU A 45 19.60 -11.17 14.29
CA LEU A 45 20.47 -9.99 14.31
C LEU A 45 19.61 -8.73 14.21
N ASP A 46 19.91 -7.71 15.01
CA ASP A 46 19.10 -6.47 15.09
C ASP A 46 18.97 -5.74 13.75
N SER A 47 20.09 -5.57 13.04
CA SER A 47 20.16 -4.90 11.74
C SER A 47 20.65 -5.85 10.66
N ASN A 48 19.97 -7.00 10.49
CA ASN A 48 20.34 -7.98 9.48
C ASN A 48 20.06 -7.45 8.06
N PRO A 49 21.09 -7.21 7.22
CA PRO A 49 20.90 -6.69 5.87
C PRO A 49 20.20 -7.69 4.93
N PHE A 50 20.16 -8.97 5.29
CA PHE A 50 19.52 -10.04 4.52
C PHE A 50 18.12 -10.39 5.05
N SER A 51 17.60 -9.65 6.03
CA SER A 51 16.24 -9.91 6.52
C SER A 51 15.21 -9.55 5.45
N GLU A 52 14.34 -10.52 5.16
CA GLU A 52 13.25 -10.36 4.19
C GLU A 52 11.92 -10.83 4.78
N VAL A 53 10.83 -10.44 4.13
CA VAL A 53 9.48 -10.92 4.42
C VAL A 53 8.84 -11.41 3.14
N GLN A 54 8.10 -12.53 3.24
CA GLN A 54 7.35 -13.07 2.12
C GLN A 54 5.92 -12.57 2.17
N LEU A 55 5.42 -12.09 1.03
CA LEU A 55 4.04 -11.68 0.87
C LEU A 55 3.30 -12.70 0.02
N ASP A 56 2.18 -13.20 0.53
CA ASP A 56 1.31 -14.07 -0.24
C ASP A 56 0.63 -13.28 -1.37
N LYS A 57 0.90 -13.68 -2.61
CA LYS A 57 0.38 -13.01 -3.80
C LYS A 57 -1.15 -12.99 -3.84
N ALA A 58 -1.83 -14.07 -3.45
CA ALA A 58 -3.29 -14.14 -3.48
C ALA A 58 -3.90 -13.18 -2.46
N VAL A 59 -3.30 -13.11 -1.26
CA VAL A 59 -3.71 -12.16 -0.22
C VAL A 59 -3.53 -10.72 -0.69
N VAL A 60 -2.38 -10.39 -1.29
CA VAL A 60 -2.12 -9.05 -1.83
C VAL A 60 -3.12 -8.68 -2.93
N LEU A 61 -3.39 -9.59 -3.87
CA LEU A 61 -4.35 -9.34 -4.95
C LEU A 61 -5.78 -9.14 -4.43
N ALA A 62 -6.20 -9.95 -3.44
CA ALA A 62 -7.51 -9.80 -2.81
C ALA A 62 -7.64 -8.43 -2.12
N ALA A 63 -6.62 -8.02 -1.36
CA ALA A 63 -6.61 -6.72 -0.70
C ALA A 63 -6.66 -5.55 -1.71
N VAL A 64 -5.91 -5.64 -2.81
CA VAL A 64 -5.95 -4.63 -3.88
C VAL A 64 -7.33 -4.56 -4.53
N GLN A 65 -7.96 -5.71 -4.79
CA GLN A 65 -9.30 -5.75 -5.37
C GLN A 65 -10.34 -5.10 -4.45
N GLU A 66 -10.28 -5.39 -3.15
CA GLU A 66 -11.18 -4.79 -2.15
C GLU A 66 -11.04 -3.26 -2.09
N VAL A 67 -9.81 -2.75 -2.08
CA VAL A 67 -9.52 -1.31 -2.08
C VAL A 67 -10.00 -0.64 -3.37
N LEU A 68 -9.80 -1.27 -4.52
CA LEU A 68 -10.28 -0.74 -5.80
C LEU A 68 -11.81 -0.71 -5.88
N LEU A 69 -12.48 -1.79 -5.46
CA LEU A 69 -13.94 -1.88 -5.48
C LEU A 69 -14.58 -0.85 -4.56
N SER A 70 -14.07 -0.70 -3.33
CA SER A 70 -14.56 0.30 -2.38
C SER A 70 -14.37 1.73 -2.90
N SER A 71 -13.25 2.02 -3.56
CA SER A 71 -13.01 3.30 -4.23
C SER A 71 -14.01 3.58 -5.36
N LEU A 72 -14.30 2.58 -6.21
CA LEU A 72 -15.25 2.72 -7.32
C LEU A 72 -16.70 2.88 -6.85
N VAL A 73 -17.11 2.17 -5.80
CA VAL A 73 -18.45 2.31 -5.20
C VAL A 73 -18.61 3.72 -4.63
N SER A 74 -17.59 4.22 -3.92
CA SER A 74 -17.54 5.58 -3.38
C SER A 74 -17.63 6.64 -4.48
N ALA A 75 -16.89 6.47 -5.58
CA ALA A 75 -16.91 7.36 -6.73
C ALA A 75 -18.29 7.39 -7.42
N ARG A 76 -18.91 6.21 -7.63
CA ARG A 76 -20.26 6.12 -8.21
C ARG A 76 -21.32 6.78 -7.32
N ALA A 77 -21.23 6.60 -6.01
CA ALA A 77 -22.14 7.24 -5.06
C ALA A 77 -22.03 8.77 -5.14
N ARG A 78 -20.80 9.31 -5.16
CA ARG A 78 -20.54 10.75 -5.32
C ARG A 78 -21.08 11.29 -6.66
N LEU A 79 -20.86 10.57 -7.76
CA LEU A 79 -21.37 10.98 -9.08
C LEU A 79 -22.90 11.02 -9.13
N LYS A 80 -23.59 10.05 -8.50
CA LYS A 80 -25.06 10.05 -8.40
C LYS A 80 -25.57 11.28 -7.65
N VAL A 81 -24.92 11.66 -6.55
CA VAL A 81 -25.27 12.87 -5.78
C VAL A 81 -25.06 14.12 -6.63
N ILE A 82 -23.91 14.25 -7.31
CA ILE A 82 -23.61 15.39 -8.18
C ILE A 82 -24.66 15.52 -9.29
N LYS A 83 -25.02 14.41 -9.97
CA LYS A 83 -26.05 14.41 -11.02
C LYS A 83 -27.43 14.84 -10.48
N ARG A 84 -27.83 14.37 -9.30
CA ARG A 84 -29.10 14.78 -8.67
C ARG A 84 -29.11 16.27 -8.33
N LEU A 85 -28.02 16.79 -7.78
CA LEU A 85 -27.89 18.22 -7.46
C LEU A 85 -27.92 19.08 -8.73
N ALA A 86 -27.25 18.65 -9.80
CA ALA A 86 -27.27 19.35 -11.09
C ALA A 86 -28.66 19.36 -11.72
N ALA A 87 -29.38 18.22 -11.70
CA ALA A 87 -30.76 18.13 -12.18
C ALA A 87 -31.70 19.02 -11.38
N ARG A 88 -31.57 19.03 -10.04
CA ARG A 88 -32.37 19.90 -9.16
C ARG A 88 -32.08 21.39 -9.41
N ARG A 89 -30.82 21.76 -9.67
CA ARG A 89 -30.47 23.14 -10.05
C ARG A 89 -31.17 23.56 -11.36
N ARG A 90 -31.15 22.73 -12.40
CA ARG A 90 -31.83 23.01 -13.68
C ARG A 90 -33.34 23.22 -13.50
N LEU A 91 -33.99 22.33 -12.73
CA LEU A 91 -35.41 22.49 -12.42
C LEU A 91 -35.70 23.82 -11.72
N MET A 92 -34.87 24.20 -10.73
CA MET A 92 -35.04 25.50 -10.05
C MET A 92 -34.87 26.70 -11.00
N GLU A 93 -33.99 26.59 -11.98
CA GLU A 93 -33.73 27.64 -12.98
C GLU A 93 -34.89 27.75 -13.99
N GLU A 94 -35.43 26.63 -14.45
CA GLU A 94 -36.64 26.55 -15.28
C GLU A 94 -37.89 27.06 -14.55
N THR A 95 -38.06 26.71 -13.27
CA THR A 95 -39.17 27.24 -12.44
C THR A 95 -39.01 28.74 -12.15
N SER A 96 -37.78 29.23 -12.05
CA SER A 96 -37.52 30.66 -11.85
C SER A 96 -37.83 31.46 -13.12
N GLN A 97 -37.50 30.94 -14.30
CA GLN A 97 -37.82 31.59 -15.59
C GLN A 97 -39.32 31.58 -15.92
N SER A 98 -40.06 30.55 -15.52
CA SER A 98 -41.51 30.49 -15.71
C SER A 98 -42.28 31.42 -14.75
N PHE A 99 -41.76 31.71 -13.56
CA PHE A 99 -42.35 32.71 -12.65
C PHE A 99 -42.11 34.16 -13.10
N VAL A 100 -41.04 34.44 -13.85
CA VAL A 100 -40.65 35.81 -14.27
C VAL A 100 -41.31 36.26 -15.59
N LYS A 101 -42.05 35.39 -16.30
CA LYS A 101 -42.73 35.78 -17.55
C LYS A 101 -44.26 35.74 -17.44
N GLN A 102 -44.85 36.81 -16.92
CA GLN A 102 -46.05 37.45 -17.50
C GLN A 102 -46.08 38.95 -17.16
N PRO A 103 -45.59 39.85 -18.03
CA PRO A 103 -46.06 41.21 -18.03
C PRO A 103 -47.39 41.26 -18.80
N GLY A 104 -48.49 41.51 -18.09
CA GLY A 104 -49.61 42.27 -18.65
C GLY A 104 -50.76 41.51 -19.33
N GLN A 105 -51.39 40.54 -18.66
CA GLN A 105 -52.75 40.15 -19.05
C GLN A 105 -53.65 39.91 -17.82
N TRP A 106 -54.17 41.00 -17.26
CA TRP A 106 -55.32 40.97 -16.36
C TRP A 106 -56.56 41.36 -17.15
N HIS A 107 -57.27 40.38 -17.71
CA HIS A 107 -58.63 40.63 -18.19
C HIS A 107 -59.58 40.57 -17.00
N LEU A 108 -60.00 41.75 -16.53
CA LEU A 108 -61.14 41.88 -15.63
C LEU A 108 -62.42 41.65 -16.46
N PRO A 109 -63.33 40.76 -16.04
CA PRO A 109 -64.65 40.73 -16.60
C PRO A 109 -65.42 41.94 -16.05
N CYS A 110 -65.58 42.98 -16.88
CA CYS A 110 -66.55 44.03 -16.59
C CYS A 110 -67.96 43.44 -16.67
N LEU A 111 -68.69 43.50 -15.56
CA LEU A 111 -70.14 43.45 -15.50
C LEU A 111 -70.70 44.67 -16.24
N GLN A 112 -71.40 44.44 -17.35
CA GLN A 112 -72.76 44.95 -17.66
C GLN A 112 -73.13 44.60 -19.11
#